data_AF-A0A527XIZ1-F1
#
_entry.id   AF-A0A527XIZ1-F1
#
_cell.length_a   1.000
_cell.length_b   1.000
_cell.length_c   1.000
_cell.angle_alpha   90.00
_cell.angle_beta   90.00
_cell.angle_gamma   90.00
#
_symmetry.space_group_name_H-M   'P 1'
#
loop_
_entity.id
_entity.type
_entity.pdbx_description
1 polymer ?
#
loop_
_entity_poly.entity_id
_entity_poly.type
_entity_poly.pdbx_seq_one_letter_code
_entity_poly.pdbx_strand_id
1 'polypeptide(L)'
;VGQAGYHMADTACPISAETWDSALWSAWSAVEAAEVVMAGAPSAYALCRPPGHHAFADVAGGFCFINNSAVAAQVLRKSAARVA
;
A
#
# COMPACT_ATOMS: atom_id res chain seq x y z
N VAL A 1 12.25 -3.91 -22.96
CA VAL A 1 12.10 -4.94 -21.89
C VAL A 1 10.65 -5.38 -21.81
N GLY A 2 10.38 -6.65 -21.49
CA GLY A 2 9.01 -7.13 -21.28
C GLY A 2 8.44 -6.54 -19.99
N GLN A 3 7.32 -5.83 -20.07
CA GLN A 3 6.77 -5.05 -18.94
C GLN A 3 6.39 -5.92 -17.75
N ALA A 4 5.67 -7.02 -17.99
CA ALA A 4 5.27 -7.95 -16.94
C ALA A 4 6.49 -8.53 -16.20
N GLY A 5 7.53 -8.95 -16.94
CA GLY A 5 8.75 -9.47 -16.32
C GLY A 5 9.57 -8.42 -15.55
N TYR A 6 9.48 -7.15 -15.95
CA TYR A 6 10.18 -6.06 -15.25
C TYR A 6 9.45 -5.66 -13.96
N HIS A 7 8.12 -5.56 -13.99
CA HIS A 7 7.31 -5.03 -12.89
C HIS A 7 6.81 -6.09 -11.88
N MET A 8 7.26 -7.35 -11.99
CA MET A 8 6.93 -8.43 -11.05
C MET A 8 8.22 -9.06 -10.52
N ALA A 9 8.51 -8.89 -9.23
CA ALA A 9 9.72 -9.41 -8.58
C ALA A 9 9.72 -10.93 -8.46
N ASP A 10 8.55 -11.54 -8.45
CA ASP A 10 8.30 -12.96 -8.27
C ASP A 10 7.04 -13.40 -9.03
N THR A 11 6.75 -14.69 -9.01
CA THR A 11 5.53 -15.25 -9.60
C THR A 11 4.37 -15.33 -8.59
N ALA A 12 4.50 -14.72 -7.42
CA ALA A 12 3.50 -14.69 -6.35
C ALA A 12 2.66 -13.41 -6.35
N CYS A 13 2.72 -12.61 -7.43
CA CYS A 13 1.88 -11.42 -7.63
C CYS A 13 1.08 -11.47 -8.96
N PRO A 14 0.27 -12.53 -9.19
CA PRO A 14 -0.56 -12.60 -10.40
C PRO A 14 -1.56 -11.45 -10.43
N ILE A 15 -1.74 -10.86 -11.61
CA ILE A 15 -2.67 -9.75 -11.85
C ILE A 15 -3.93 -10.30 -12.54
N SER A 16 -5.09 -10.16 -11.89
CA SER A 16 -6.42 -10.41 -12.48
C SER A 16 -7.12 -9.09 -12.80
N ALA A 17 -8.32 -9.16 -13.37
CA ALA A 17 -9.11 -7.97 -13.72
C ALA A 17 -9.42 -7.08 -12.50
N GLU A 18 -9.55 -7.67 -11.31
CA GLU A 18 -9.93 -7.00 -10.06
C GLU A 18 -8.73 -6.54 -9.21
N THR A 19 -7.50 -6.93 -9.59
CA THR A 19 -6.29 -6.64 -8.79
C THR A 19 -6.10 -5.15 -8.57
N TRP A 20 -6.26 -4.34 -9.61
CA TRP A 20 -6.05 -2.89 -9.53
C TRP A 20 -7.02 -2.25 -8.53
N ASP A 21 -8.33 -2.46 -8.71
CA ASP A 21 -9.35 -1.86 -7.84
C ASP A 21 -9.20 -2.34 -6.40
N SER A 22 -8.90 -3.64 -6.20
CA SER A 22 -8.66 -4.19 -4.87
C SER A 22 -7.44 -3.56 -4.19
N ALA A 23 -6.31 -3.47 -4.90
CA ALA A 23 -5.08 -2.86 -4.37
C ALA A 23 -5.26 -1.37 -4.07
N LEU A 24 -5.97 -0.65 -4.94
CA LEU A 24 -6.26 0.76 -4.76
C LEU A 24 -7.11 1.01 -3.50
N TRP A 25 -8.20 0.25 -3.31
CA TRP A 25 -9.04 0.38 -2.12
C TRP A 25 -8.36 -0.11 -0.84
N SER A 26 -7.46 -1.09 -0.94
CA SER A 26 -6.57 -1.48 0.16
C SER A 26 -5.69 -0.31 0.60
N ALA A 27 -5.08 0.41 -0.35
CA ALA A 27 -4.27 1.59 -0.06
C ALA A 27 -5.12 2.74 0.53
N TRP A 28 -6.33 2.97 0.03
CA TRP A 28 -7.26 3.96 0.61
C TRP A 28 -7.63 3.64 2.06
N SER A 29 -7.74 2.37 2.43
CA SER A 29 -7.98 1.98 3.82
C SER A 29 -6.83 2.42 4.73
N ALA A 30 -5.59 2.36 4.24
CA ALA A 30 -4.41 2.85 4.94
C ALA A 30 -4.35 4.39 5.00
N VAL A 31 -4.76 5.08 3.93
CA VAL A 31 -4.88 6.55 3.91
C VAL A 31 -5.87 7.01 4.97
N GLU A 32 -7.08 6.47 4.98
CA GLU A 32 -8.14 6.84 5.93
C GLU A 32 -7.69 6.62 7.38
N ALA A 33 -7.09 5.46 7.68
CA ALA A 33 -6.58 5.20 9.02
C ALA A 33 -5.49 6.20 9.45
N ALA A 34 -4.60 6.59 8.53
CA ALA A 34 -3.59 7.61 8.80
C ALA A 34 -4.23 9.00 9.03
N GLU A 35 -5.24 9.38 8.25
CA GLU A 35 -5.95 10.65 8.39
C GLU A 35 -6.74 10.73 9.70
N VAL A 36 -7.39 9.63 10.12
CA VAL A 36 -8.07 9.51 11.41
C VAL A 36 -7.09 9.71 12.59
N VAL A 37 -5.89 9.11 12.53
CA VAL A 37 -4.84 9.33 13.53
C VAL A 37 -4.33 10.78 13.50
N MET A 38 -4.12 11.36 12.32
CA MET A 38 -3.74 12.77 12.18
C MET A 38 -4.79 13.73 12.74
N ALA A 39 -6.08 13.35 12.69
CA ALA A 39 -7.18 14.11 13.26
C ALA A 39 -7.28 13.99 14.80
N GLY A 40 -6.41 13.20 15.44
CA GLY A 40 -6.30 13.11 16.89
C GLY A 40 -6.78 11.79 17.50
N ALA A 41 -7.18 10.81 16.70
CA ALA A 41 -7.46 9.48 17.23
C ALA A 41 -6.16 8.82 17.74
N PRO A 42 -6.18 8.13 18.90
CA PRO A 42 -4.99 7.49 19.44
C PRO A 42 -4.52 6.29 18.61
N SER A 43 -5.44 5.67 17.86
CA SER A 43 -5.18 4.56 16.97
C SER A 43 -6.31 4.39 15.95
N ALA A 44 -5.98 3.74 14.83
CA ALA A 44 -6.93 3.28 13.81
C ALA A 44 -6.45 1.95 13.24
N TYR A 45 -7.36 1.14 12.70
CA TYR A 45 -7.04 -0.13 12.07
C TYR A 45 -7.41 -0.12 10.59
N ALA A 46 -6.40 -0.19 9.72
CA ALA A 46 -6.57 -0.39 8.29
C ALA A 46 -6.58 -1.89 7.97
N LEU A 47 -7.76 -2.45 7.70
CA LEU A 47 -7.92 -3.86 7.29
C LEU A 47 -7.57 -4.01 5.79
N CYS A 48 -6.31 -3.77 5.45
CA CYS A 48 -5.81 -3.79 4.07
C CYS A 48 -5.84 -5.21 3.47
N ARG A 49 -6.47 -5.35 2.31
CA ARG A 49 -6.39 -6.55 1.45
C ARG A 49 -6.55 -6.15 -0.03
N PRO A 50 -5.59 -6.45 -0.92
CA PRO A 50 -4.34 -7.22 -0.74
C PRO A 50 -3.30 -6.54 0.19
N PRO A 51 -2.30 -7.28 0.71
CA PRO A 51 -1.21 -6.71 1.52
C PRO A 51 -0.32 -5.77 0.69
N GLY A 52 0.64 -5.11 1.34
CA GLY A 52 1.47 -4.09 0.67
C GLY A 52 2.98 -4.11 0.89
N HIS A 53 3.49 -4.70 1.97
CA HIS A 53 4.90 -4.52 2.37
C HIS A 53 5.98 -5.07 1.42
N HIS A 54 5.62 -5.91 0.44
CA HIS A 54 6.52 -6.41 -0.60
C HIS A 54 6.48 -5.59 -1.91
N ALA A 55 5.61 -4.59 -2.02
CA ALA A 55 5.59 -3.69 -3.18
C ALA A 55 6.72 -2.66 -3.08
N PHE A 56 7.60 -2.65 -4.07
CA PHE A 56 8.68 -1.68 -4.25
C PHE A 56 8.17 -0.43 -4.98
N ALA A 57 9.06 0.51 -5.28
CA ALA A 57 8.70 1.73 -6.00
C ALA A 57 8.12 1.47 -7.40
N ASP A 58 8.60 0.43 -8.09
CA ASP A 58 8.24 0.10 -9.48
C ASP A 58 7.94 -1.39 -9.69
N VAL A 59 7.85 -2.20 -8.63
CA VAL A 59 7.73 -3.67 -8.75
C VAL A 59 6.74 -4.25 -7.72
N ALA A 60 5.83 -5.10 -8.18
CA ALA A 60 4.94 -5.92 -7.37
C ALA A 60 5.63 -7.23 -6.94
N GLY A 61 5.20 -7.82 -5.82
CA GLY A 61 5.77 -9.08 -5.31
C GLY A 61 5.05 -9.58 -4.06
N GLY A 62 5.13 -10.88 -3.76
CA GLY A 62 4.63 -11.45 -2.52
C GLY A 62 3.17 -11.06 -2.19
N PHE A 63 2.26 -11.22 -3.15
CA PHE A 63 0.85 -10.81 -3.06
C PHE A 63 0.59 -9.28 -2.97
N CYS A 64 1.63 -8.45 -3.02
CA CYS A 64 1.56 -7.00 -2.83
C CYS A 64 1.70 -6.24 -4.15
N PHE A 65 0.90 -5.19 -4.31
CA PHE A 65 0.87 -4.34 -5.53
C PHE A 65 1.07 -2.85 -5.21
N ILE A 66 0.56 -2.38 -4.07
CA ILE A 66 0.77 -1.03 -3.55
C ILE A 66 1.24 -1.17 -2.10
N ASN A 67 2.27 -0.41 -1.71
CA ASN A 67 2.80 -0.46 -0.35
C ASN A 67 1.95 0.36 0.62
N ASN A 68 0.89 -0.26 1.16
CA ASN A 68 -0.06 0.39 2.07
C ASN A 68 0.61 1.06 3.29
N SER A 69 1.62 0.41 3.89
CA SER A 69 2.35 0.98 5.03
C SER A 69 3.19 2.19 4.63
N ALA A 70 3.84 2.15 3.47
CA ALA A 70 4.58 3.31 2.95
C ALA A 70 3.64 4.47 2.58
N VAL A 71 2.46 4.17 2.01
CA VAL A 71 1.41 5.16 1.73
C VAL A 71 0.94 5.83 3.02
N ALA A 72 0.58 5.05 4.04
CA ALA A 72 0.19 5.59 5.35
C ALA A 72 1.31 6.43 5.98
N ALA A 73 2.56 5.95 5.94
CA ALA A 73 3.70 6.71 6.45
C ALA A 73 3.86 8.06 5.74
N GLN A 74 3.71 8.09 4.41
CA GLN A 74 3.79 9.31 3.62
C GLN A 74 2.62 10.27 3.90
N VAL A 75 1.42 9.76 4.18
CA VAL A 75 0.28 10.58 4.61
C VAL A 75 0.57 11.21 5.98
N LEU A 76 1.02 10.42 6.96
CA LEU A 76 1.38 10.91 8.30
C LEU A 76 2.48 12.00 8.25
N ARG A 77 3.42 11.90 7.31
CA ARG A 77 4.49 12.90 7.10
C ARG A 77 3.98 14.29 6.71
N LYS A 78 2.71 14.44 6.30
CA LYS A 78 2.09 15.76 6.05
C LYS A 78 2.01 16.61 7.32
N SER A 79 1.93 16.02 8.51
CA SER A 79 1.89 16.75 9.79
C SER A 79 2.97 16.33 10.79
N ALA A 80 3.43 15.07 10.76
CA ALA A 80 4.43 14.56 11.68
C ALA A 80 5.84 14.85 11.18
N ALA A 81 6.72 15.43 12.02
CA ALA A 81 8.11 15.72 11.67
C ALA A 81 8.97 14.46 11.43
N ARG A 82 8.58 13.31 11.99
CA ARG A 82 9.20 11.99 11.78
C ARG A 82 8.10 10.92 11.90
N VAL A 83 8.21 9.85 11.11
CA VAL A 83 7.34 8.67 11.14
C VAL A 83 8.25 7.44 11.14
N ALA A 84 7.86 6.38 11.84
CA ALA A 84 8.59 5.11 11.94
C ALA A 84 7.70 3.96 11.46
#